data_AF-A0A6S7JLI0-F1
#
_entry.id   AF-A0A6S7JLI0-F1
#
_cell.length_a   1.000
_cell.length_b   1.000
_cell.length_c   1.000
_cell.angle_alpha   90.00
_cell.angle_beta   90.00
_cell.angle_gamma   90.00
#
_symmetry.space_group_name_H-M   'P 1'
#
loop_
_entity.id
_entity.type
_entity.pdbx_description
1 polymer ?
#
loop_
_entity_poly.entity_id
_entity_poly.type
_entity_poly.pdbx_seq_one_letter_code
_entity_poly.pdbx_strand_id
1 'polypeptide(L)'
;TTMRNLLLISGILLTLLSTAAGTSDSCPELCDKSKCEEPVISCDSGVFVKDECDCCDVCLRSRNQICGGLHARFGKCESGLECVNDNNEAFMNDEDSDREEEEDDVIGVCQ
;
A
#
# COMPACT_ATOMS: atom_id res chain seq x y z
N THR A 1 21.60 44.09 -7.74
CA THR A 1 20.35 43.67 -7.04
C THR A 1 19.49 42.72 -7.87
N THR A 2 19.56 42.77 -9.20
CA THR A 2 18.77 41.94 -10.13
C THR A 2 19.18 40.46 -10.14
N MET A 3 20.46 40.12 -10.04
CA MET A 3 20.93 38.73 -10.04
C MET A 3 20.44 37.93 -8.81
N ARG A 4 20.39 38.56 -7.64
CA ARG A 4 19.90 37.91 -6.41
C ARG A 4 18.40 37.60 -6.50
N ASN A 5 17.64 38.46 -7.15
CA ASN A 5 16.22 38.22 -7.40
C ASN A 5 16.02 37.09 -8.43
N LEU A 6 16.82 37.00 -9.50
CA LEU A 6 16.72 35.87 -10.46
C LEU A 6 17.02 34.52 -9.80
N LEU A 7 18.01 34.44 -8.91
CA LEU A 7 18.35 33.20 -8.21
C LEU A 7 17.24 32.75 -7.25
N LEU A 8 16.58 33.70 -6.57
CA LEU A 8 15.44 33.39 -5.71
C LEU A 8 14.22 32.90 -6.51
N ILE A 9 13.94 33.51 -7.66
CA ILE A 9 12.81 33.11 -8.52
C ILE A 9 13.05 31.71 -9.12
N SER A 10 14.28 31.42 -9.55
CA SER A 10 14.65 30.08 -10.06
C SER A 10 14.58 29.00 -8.97
N GLY A 11 14.97 29.33 -7.74
CA GLY A 11 14.89 28.39 -6.61
C GLY A 11 13.46 28.04 -6.23
N ILE A 12 12.56 29.03 -6.22
CA ILE A 12 11.14 28.84 -5.93
C ILE A 12 10.46 27.99 -7.02
N LEU A 13 10.81 28.21 -8.29
CA LEU A 13 10.27 27.45 -9.41
C LEU A 13 10.70 25.96 -9.37
N LEU A 14 11.93 25.68 -8.93
CA LEU A 14 12.43 24.30 -8.77
C LEU A 14 11.74 23.57 -7.62
N THR A 15 11.42 24.25 -6.51
CA THR A 15 10.70 23.63 -5.38
C THR A 15 9.25 23.25 -5.69
N LEU A 16 8.61 23.94 -6.63
CA LEU A 16 7.22 23.67 -7.04
C LEU A 16 7.10 22.45 -7.97
N LEU A 17 8.18 22.01 -8.60
CA LEU A 17 8.18 20.88 -9.53
C LEU A 17 8.34 19.51 -8.85
N SER A 18 8.70 19.46 -7.57
CA SER A 18 8.97 18.20 -6.86
C SER A 18 7.73 17.54 -6.25
N THR A 19 6.53 18.13 -6.38
CA THR A 19 5.29 17.55 -5.81
C THR A 19 4.54 16.63 -6.78
N ALA A 20 5.17 16.20 -7.89
CA ALA A 20 4.55 15.34 -8.89
C ALA A 20 5.27 14.00 -9.00
N ALA A 21 5.17 13.16 -7.98
CA ALA A 21 5.50 11.74 -8.10
C ALA A 21 4.74 10.95 -7.03
N GLY A 22 3.56 10.48 -7.40
CA GLY A 22 2.70 9.64 -6.59
C GLY A 22 1.39 9.47 -7.33
N THR A 23 1.33 8.53 -8.27
CA THR A 23 0.05 7.99 -8.73
C THR A 23 -0.45 7.07 -7.61
N SER A 24 -0.88 7.66 -6.50
CA SER A 24 -1.72 6.96 -5.55
C SER A 24 -3.04 6.72 -6.27
N ASP A 25 -3.40 5.47 -6.53
CA ASP A 25 -4.78 5.13 -6.87
C ASP A 25 -5.68 5.84 -5.87
N SER A 26 -6.49 6.75 -6.40
CA SER A 26 -7.23 7.68 -5.56
C SER A 26 -8.33 6.89 -4.88
N CYS A 27 -8.36 6.92 -3.54
CA CYS A 27 -9.44 6.30 -2.78
C CYS A 27 -10.81 6.80 -3.27
N PRO A 28 -11.83 5.92 -3.31
CA PRO A 28 -13.17 6.32 -3.74
C PRO A 28 -13.73 7.40 -2.83
N GLU A 29 -14.52 8.33 -3.40
CA GLU A 29 -15.17 9.42 -2.63
C GLU A 29 -16.09 8.87 -1.53
N LEU A 30 -16.72 7.72 -1.79
CA LEU A 30 -17.60 7.04 -0.86
C LEU A 30 -17.06 5.63 -0.57
N CYS A 31 -16.94 5.32 0.71
CA CYS A 31 -16.61 3.98 1.18
C CYS A 31 -17.80 3.04 1.00
N ASP A 32 -17.67 2.08 0.08
CA ASP A 32 -18.62 0.99 -0.10
C ASP A 32 -18.12 -0.26 0.65
N LYS A 33 -18.68 -0.51 1.84
CA LYS A 33 -18.32 -1.68 2.66
C LYS A 33 -18.59 -3.02 1.97
N SER A 34 -19.45 -3.06 0.96
CA SER A 34 -19.72 -4.29 0.21
C SER A 34 -18.56 -4.71 -0.70
N LYS A 35 -17.59 -3.81 -0.91
CA LYS A 35 -16.35 -4.05 -1.66
C LYS A 35 -15.19 -4.50 -0.77
N CYS A 36 -15.39 -4.54 0.56
CA CYS A 36 -14.36 -5.02 1.46
C CYS A 36 -14.21 -6.53 1.33
N GLU A 37 -12.97 -6.96 1.10
CA GLU A 37 -12.64 -8.37 1.06
C GLU A 37 -12.72 -8.98 2.46
N GLU A 38 -13.17 -10.23 2.55
CA GLU A 38 -13.07 -10.98 3.80
C GLU A 38 -11.60 -11.32 4.08
N PRO A 39 -11.15 -11.28 5.35
CA PRO A 39 -9.78 -11.64 5.70
C PRO A 39 -9.45 -13.08 5.28
N VAL A 40 -8.38 -13.25 4.51
CA VAL A 40 -7.92 -14.59 4.06
C VAL A 40 -7.37 -15.42 5.23
N ILE A 41 -6.77 -14.74 6.20
CA ILE A 41 -6.14 -15.34 7.37
C ILE A 41 -6.85 -14.83 8.62
N SER A 42 -7.03 -15.71 9.61
CA SER A 42 -7.56 -15.32 10.91
C SER A 42 -6.76 -14.17 11.51
N CYS A 43 -7.48 -13.24 12.13
CA CYS A 43 -6.86 -12.16 12.86
C CYS A 43 -6.55 -12.60 14.29
N ASP A 44 -5.42 -13.30 14.46
CA ASP A 44 -5.04 -13.89 15.75
C ASP A 44 -4.81 -12.83 16.84
N SER A 45 -4.44 -11.61 16.45
CA SER A 45 -4.34 -10.47 17.37
C SER A 45 -5.71 -10.03 17.91
N GLY A 46 -6.79 -10.30 17.16
CA GLY A 46 -8.14 -9.79 17.42
C GLY A 46 -8.25 -8.27 17.24
N VAL A 47 -7.22 -7.61 16.70
CA VAL A 47 -7.16 -6.16 16.54
C VAL A 47 -7.32 -5.81 15.07
N PHE A 48 -8.31 -4.97 14.77
CA PHE A 48 -8.60 -4.48 13.43
C PHE A 48 -8.30 -2.98 13.34
N VAL A 49 -7.78 -2.58 12.19
CA VAL A 49 -7.53 -1.18 11.82
C VAL A 49 -8.15 -0.89 10.46
N LYS A 50 -8.14 0.37 10.03
CA LYS A 50 -8.61 0.74 8.70
C LYS A 50 -7.50 0.61 7.65
N ASP A 51 -7.92 0.26 6.43
CA ASP A 51 -7.10 0.31 5.22
C ASP A 51 -6.59 1.73 4.93
N GLU A 52 -5.90 1.92 3.81
CA GLU A 52 -5.34 3.23 3.42
C GLU A 52 -6.41 4.26 3.03
N CYS A 53 -7.61 3.79 2.67
CA CYS A 53 -8.76 4.60 2.31
C CYS A 53 -9.74 4.85 3.48
N ASP A 54 -9.34 4.48 4.70
CA ASP A 54 -10.16 4.56 5.91
C ASP A 54 -11.52 3.80 5.80
N CYS A 55 -11.58 2.77 4.96
CA CYS A 55 -12.80 2.05 4.63
C CYS A 55 -12.82 0.67 5.30
N CYS A 56 -12.11 -0.31 4.77
CA CYS A 56 -12.25 -1.69 5.21
C CYS A 56 -11.56 -1.95 6.54
N ASP A 57 -12.13 -2.87 7.33
CA ASP A 57 -11.49 -3.37 8.55
C ASP A 57 -10.48 -4.45 8.16
N VAL A 58 -9.22 -4.20 8.46
CA VAL A 58 -8.10 -5.08 8.12
C VAL A 58 -7.37 -5.50 9.41
N CYS A 59 -6.86 -6.72 9.42
CA CYS A 59 -6.16 -7.22 10.61
C CYS A 59 -4.85 -6.45 10.84
N LEU A 60 -4.63 -6.02 12.09
CA LEU A 60 -3.35 -5.44 12.50
C LEU A 60 -2.32 -6.56 12.69
N ARG A 61 -1.16 -6.40 12.04
CA ARG A 61 -0.08 -7.40 11.96
C ARG A 61 1.16 -6.94 12.70
N SER A 62 1.64 -7.77 13.62
CA SER A 62 2.87 -7.58 14.35
C SER A 62 4.09 -7.99 13.52
N ARG A 63 5.29 -7.69 14.01
CA ARG A 63 6.55 -8.11 13.41
C ARG A 63 6.58 -9.61 13.08
N ASN A 64 7.14 -9.96 11.93
CA ASN A 64 7.25 -11.29 11.36
C ASN A 64 5.90 -11.96 11.00
N GLN A 65 4.80 -11.21 10.94
CA GLN A 65 3.53 -11.70 10.42
C GLN A 65 3.33 -11.30 8.96
N ILE A 66 2.58 -12.12 8.23
CA ILE A 66 2.20 -11.89 6.83
C ILE A 66 1.33 -10.64 6.73
N CYS A 67 1.55 -9.83 5.69
CA CYS A 67 0.85 -8.58 5.40
C CYS A 67 0.68 -8.37 3.89
N GLY A 68 -0.10 -7.35 3.52
CA GLY A 68 -0.26 -6.92 2.13
C GLY A 68 -1.44 -7.57 1.40
N GLY A 69 -1.27 -7.78 0.10
CA GLY A 69 -2.30 -8.10 -0.87
C GLY A 69 -3.27 -6.95 -1.15
N LEU A 70 -4.13 -7.14 -2.14
CA LEU A 70 -5.14 -6.19 -2.57
C LEU A 70 -6.01 -5.79 -1.37
N HIS A 71 -6.21 -4.48 -1.21
CA HIS A 71 -6.94 -3.88 -0.09
C HIS A 71 -6.47 -4.34 1.30
N ALA A 72 -5.20 -4.77 1.43
CA ALA A 72 -4.62 -5.29 2.66
C ALA A 72 -5.38 -6.50 3.25
N ARG A 73 -5.90 -7.40 2.39
CA ARG A 73 -6.59 -8.65 2.79
C ARG A 73 -5.75 -9.57 3.67
N PHE A 74 -4.41 -9.52 3.56
CA PHE A 74 -3.50 -10.24 4.46
C PHE A 74 -3.17 -9.46 5.74
N GLY A 75 -3.56 -8.19 5.83
CA GLY A 75 -3.42 -7.34 7.01
C GLY A 75 -2.41 -6.21 6.83
N LYS A 76 -2.44 -5.27 7.77
CA LYS A 76 -1.64 -4.06 7.80
C LYS A 76 -0.69 -4.09 8.99
N CYS A 77 0.57 -3.74 8.77
CA CYS A 77 1.57 -3.76 9.83
C CYS A 77 1.29 -2.70 10.92
N GLU A 78 1.68 -3.02 12.15
CA GLU A 78 1.71 -2.09 13.26
C GLU A 78 2.57 -0.84 12.95
N SER A 79 2.29 0.26 13.63
CA SER A 79 3.03 1.51 13.45
C SER A 79 4.53 1.31 13.65
N GLY A 80 5.31 1.73 12.65
CA GLY A 80 6.77 1.62 12.67
C GLY A 80 7.34 0.34 12.06
N LEU A 81 6.49 -0.52 11.49
CA LEU A 81 6.88 -1.66 10.68
C LEU A 81 6.48 -1.43 9.22
N GLU A 82 7.26 -1.99 8.30
CA GLU A 82 6.95 -1.97 6.87
C GLU A 82 6.59 -3.37 6.39
N CYS A 83 5.66 -3.46 5.42
CA CYS A 83 5.35 -4.73 4.77
C CYS A 83 6.40 -5.00 3.69
N VAL A 84 7.40 -5.81 4.02
CA VAL A 84 8.53 -6.09 3.12
C VAL A 84 8.24 -7.38 2.35
N ASN A 85 8.30 -7.30 1.03
CA ASN A 85 8.19 -8.49 0.17
C ASN A 85 9.32 -9.45 0.50
N ASP A 86 8.97 -10.65 0.93
CA ASP A 86 9.95 -11.71 1.03
C ASP A 86 10.18 -12.23 -0.40
N ASN A 87 11.19 -11.70 -1.10
CA ASN A 87 11.56 -12.10 -2.46
C ASN A 87 12.10 -13.56 -2.53
N ASN A 88 11.71 -14.40 -1.59
CA ASN A 88 12.04 -15.80 -1.48
C ASN A 88 10.75 -16.62 -1.61
N GLU A 89 10.15 -16.54 -2.80
CA GLU A 89 9.39 -17.60 -3.48
C GLU A 89 8.42 -18.44 -2.63
N ALA A 90 7.12 -18.14 -2.70
CA ALA A 90 6.01 -19.10 -2.77
C ALA A 90 4.68 -18.29 -2.74
N PHE A 91 3.83 -18.27 -3.76
CA PHE A 91 3.45 -19.27 -4.74
C PHE A 91 3.01 -18.55 -6.03
N MET A 92 3.42 -19.06 -7.19
CA MET A 92 2.53 -19.56 -8.26
C MET A 92 3.42 -20.31 -9.26
N ASN A 93 3.35 -21.64 -9.26
CA ASN A 93 3.70 -22.40 -10.45
C ASN A 93 2.43 -22.43 -11.30
N ASP A 94 2.16 -21.35 -12.03
CA ASP A 94 1.08 -21.34 -13.02
C ASP A 94 1.61 -21.84 -14.37
N GLU A 95 1.66 -23.15 -14.48
CA GLU A 95 1.36 -23.78 -15.77
C GLU A 95 -0.16 -23.93 -15.85
N ASP A 96 -0.90 -22.86 -16.15
CA ASP A 96 -2.09 -22.99 -16.98
C ASP A 96 -2.47 -21.67 -17.65
N SER A 97 -2.75 -21.80 -18.94
CA SER A 97 -3.16 -20.76 -19.86
C SER A 97 -4.55 -20.25 -19.48
N ASP A 98 -4.66 -19.00 -19.04
CA ASP A 98 -5.62 -17.97 -19.50
C ASP A 98 -5.47 -16.73 -18.59
N ARG A 99 -4.56 -15.81 -18.97
CA ARG A 99 -4.24 -14.59 -18.21
C ARG A 99 -5.43 -13.62 -18.20
N GLU A 100 -6.25 -13.68 -17.15
CA GLU A 100 -6.76 -12.45 -16.56
C GLU A 100 -5.56 -11.78 -15.86
N GLU A 101 -5.44 -10.45 -15.98
CA GLU A 101 -4.40 -9.68 -15.29
C GLU A 101 -4.63 -9.84 -13.78
N GLU A 102 -4.03 -10.84 -13.14
CA GLU A 102 -3.89 -10.86 -11.69
C GLU A 102 -3.09 -9.60 -11.33
N GLU A 103 -3.75 -8.60 -10.75
CA GLU A 103 -3.07 -7.55 -10.02
C GLU A 103 -2.14 -8.25 -9.04
N ASP A 104 -0.84 -8.19 -9.29
CA ASP A 104 0.18 -8.87 -8.51
C ASP A 104 -0.06 -8.56 -7.02
N ASP A 105 -0.67 -9.50 -6.30
CA ASP A 105 -1.03 -9.37 -4.90
C ASP A 105 0.30 -9.25 -4.13
N VAL A 106 0.68 -8.03 -3.74
CA VAL A 106 1.95 -7.79 -3.07
C VAL A 106 1.87 -8.34 -1.64
N ILE A 107 2.28 -9.59 -1.46
CA ILE A 107 2.32 -10.28 -0.17
C ILE A 107 3.72 -10.13 0.44
N GLY A 108 3.77 -9.73 1.71
CA GLY A 108 5.02 -9.51 2.43
C GLY A 108 4.95 -9.92 3.90
N VAL A 109 5.97 -9.49 4.65
CA VAL A 109 6.11 -9.73 6.09
C VAL A 109 6.44 -8.42 6.80
N CYS A 110 5.81 -8.16 7.94
CA CYS A 110 6.07 -6.95 8.73
C CYS A 110 7.46 -6.98 9.38
N GLN A 111 8.35 -6.02 9.07
CA GLN A 111 9.71 -5.95 9.61
C GLN A 111 10.01 -4.63 10.32
#